data_AF-A0A7W5A5W1-F1
#
_entry.id   AF-A0A7W5A5W1-F1
#
_cell.length_a   1.000
_cell.length_b   1.000
_cell.length_c   1.000
_cell.angle_alpha   90.00
_cell.angle_beta   90.00
_cell.angle_gamma   90.00
#
_symmetry.space_group_name_H-M   'P 1'
#
loop_
_entity.id
_entity.type
_entity.pdbx_description
1 polymer ?
#
loop_
_entity_poly.entity_id
_entity_poly.type
_entity_poly.pdbx_seq_one_letter_code
_entity_poly.pdbx_strand_id
1 'polypeptide(L)'
;MDRWKTMDEILAARARFESAIKDWAPPAAHGVGLVPSTASTPAAEHFPLVNAYGHRLPAVVMATVVRHTGGTAAYRLTRQELERAIELLSPAEAYVGYDHPNLWRWRDELLPALTADPKAEVIAVFIGDDPEDAPDPAIDAFRAAFPDSAVAIAAATAGAAVVREMYGTDLSQFDKSPTDFATEADLASEKAIRETIATYRPDDAFEGEETGRSGDSERRWLVDPLCGTLNYAAQTPLAAVNVALVTPIGAQVAVSADPISEEIFWTDGTGAWVRKGGGDTVLAPTPRTRLVDIQCDGMLDRPFVGGQLIADPRLRAQFGPRVMSSTLAVAWVAAGRRAAYVTDGYLEGSVHFTAGITLCQAAGCVVTDLSGDPIHTGRGMIAAADAATHRKLLDLVRPHLERTNPA
;
A
#
# COMPACT_ATOMS: atom_id res chain seq x y z
N MET A 1 34.35 16.35 18.68
CA MET A 1 32.98 15.79 18.60
C MET A 1 33.04 14.53 17.78
N ASP A 2 32.32 13.50 18.23
CA ASP A 2 32.07 12.28 17.46
C ASP A 2 31.46 12.66 16.10
N ARG A 3 31.88 12.04 14.99
CA ARG A 3 31.39 12.34 13.62
C ARG A 3 31.20 11.01 12.89
N TRP A 4 29.99 10.74 12.43
CA TRP A 4 29.64 9.51 11.72
C TRP A 4 29.69 9.78 10.22
N LYS A 5 30.79 9.36 9.57
CA LYS A 5 31.11 9.65 8.16
C LYS A 5 30.68 8.53 7.21
N THR A 6 30.22 7.40 7.73
CA THR A 6 29.83 6.21 6.98
C THR A 6 28.47 5.69 7.44
N MET A 7 27.78 4.94 6.58
CA MET A 7 26.53 4.27 6.97
C MET A 7 26.75 3.29 8.14
N ASP A 8 27.88 2.59 8.19
CA ASP A 8 28.19 1.67 9.29
C ASP A 8 28.29 2.39 10.63
N GLU A 9 28.88 3.60 10.66
CA GLU A 9 28.93 4.43 11.87
C GLU A 9 27.54 4.94 12.27
N ILE A 10 26.67 5.28 11.31
CA ILE A 10 25.26 5.63 11.57
C ILE A 10 24.52 4.44 12.21
N LEU A 11 24.69 3.25 11.65
CA LEU A 11 24.06 2.02 12.16
C LEU A 11 24.60 1.64 13.55
N ALA A 12 25.91 1.78 13.77
CA ALA A 12 26.53 1.55 15.06
C ALA A 12 26.05 2.56 16.12
N ALA A 13 25.92 3.83 15.76
CA ALA A 13 25.37 4.87 16.63
C ALA A 13 23.91 4.57 16.99
N ARG A 14 23.09 4.18 16.00
CA ARG A 14 21.71 3.73 16.23
C ARG A 14 21.68 2.60 17.25
N ALA A 15 22.43 1.52 17.00
CA ALA A 15 22.46 0.35 17.88
C ALA A 15 22.90 0.72 19.32
N ARG A 16 23.85 1.65 19.47
CA ARG A 16 24.26 2.17 20.78
C ARG A 16 23.10 2.85 21.52
N PHE A 17 22.35 3.73 20.86
CA PHE A 17 21.18 4.37 21.46
C PHE A 17 20.08 3.35 21.78
N GLU A 18 19.79 2.43 20.86
CA GLU A 18 18.77 1.38 21.06
C GLU A 18 19.12 0.52 22.28
N SER A 19 20.38 0.12 22.44
CA SER A 19 20.84 -0.68 23.58
C SER A 19 20.85 0.07 24.92
N ALA A 20 20.82 1.40 24.89
CA ALA A 20 20.83 2.23 26.09
C ALA A 20 19.42 2.41 26.69
N ILE A 21 18.37 2.21 25.89
CA ILE A 21 16.98 2.28 26.32
C ILE A 21 16.56 0.87 26.74
N LYS A 22 16.28 0.70 28.04
CA LYS A 22 15.78 -0.57 28.56
C LYS A 22 14.40 -0.85 27.97
N ASP A 23 14.18 -2.10 27.54
CA ASP A 23 12.90 -2.56 26.98
C ASP A 23 12.48 -1.78 25.71
N TRP A 24 13.48 -1.32 24.92
CA TRP A 24 13.25 -0.58 23.68
C TRP A 24 12.47 -1.39 22.64
N ALA A 25 11.31 -0.86 22.26
CA ALA A 25 10.54 -1.29 21.11
C ALA A 25 10.56 -0.16 20.06
N PRO A 26 11.11 -0.38 18.85
CA PRO A 26 11.12 0.62 17.81
C PRO A 26 9.69 1.02 17.40
N PRO A 27 9.38 2.32 17.24
CA PRO A 27 8.07 2.74 16.78
C PRO A 27 7.85 2.34 15.30
N ALA A 28 6.61 2.02 14.94
CA ALA A 28 6.16 1.86 13.56
C ALA A 28 6.28 3.19 12.79
N ALA A 29 5.96 4.31 13.45
CA ALA A 29 6.21 5.64 12.93
C ALA A 29 6.54 6.66 14.02
N HIS A 30 7.28 7.70 13.66
CA HIS A 30 7.57 8.82 14.54
C HIS A 30 7.71 10.14 13.79
N GLY A 31 7.55 11.24 14.51
CA GLY A 31 7.88 12.55 14.00
C GLY A 31 7.76 13.64 15.05
N VAL A 32 8.12 14.85 14.66
CA VAL A 32 8.12 16.02 15.54
C VAL A 32 7.39 17.14 14.83
N GLY A 33 6.30 17.60 15.45
CA GLY A 33 5.48 18.67 14.93
C GLY A 33 5.62 19.96 15.72
N LEU A 34 5.15 21.06 15.14
CA LEU A 34 5.06 22.37 15.77
C LEU A 34 3.62 22.87 15.70
N VAL A 35 3.02 23.09 16.87
CA VAL A 35 1.68 23.64 17.01
C VAL A 35 1.83 25.13 17.37
N PRO A 36 1.45 26.06 16.48
CA PRO A 36 1.55 27.49 16.76
C PRO A 36 0.67 27.91 17.93
N SER A 37 1.04 28.95 18.66
CA SER A 37 0.23 29.46 19.79
C SER A 37 -1.15 29.99 19.38
N THR A 38 -1.37 30.24 18.09
CA THR A 38 -2.65 30.61 17.50
C THR A 38 -3.58 29.43 17.25
N ALA A 39 -3.07 28.19 17.23
CA ALA A 39 -3.87 27.01 16.99
C ALA A 39 -4.54 26.54 18.29
N SER A 40 -5.81 26.15 18.21
CA SER A 40 -6.56 25.62 19.36
C SER A 40 -6.32 24.12 19.59
N THR A 41 -5.89 23.39 18.56
CA THR A 41 -5.60 21.94 18.61
C THR A 41 -4.51 21.60 17.59
N PRO A 42 -3.71 20.54 17.82
CA PRO A 42 -2.88 19.95 16.78
C PRO A 42 -3.69 19.56 15.53
N ALA A 43 -3.06 19.66 14.35
CA ALA A 43 -3.63 19.37 13.05
C ALA A 43 -2.56 18.74 12.15
N ALA A 44 -2.96 18.08 11.06
CA ALA A 44 -2.05 17.33 10.19
C ALA A 44 -0.92 18.19 9.63
N GLU A 45 -1.20 19.44 9.25
CA GLU A 45 -0.20 20.38 8.74
C GLU A 45 0.92 20.73 9.75
N HIS A 46 0.69 20.49 11.04
CA HIS A 46 1.70 20.68 12.08
C HIS A 46 2.75 19.57 12.11
N PHE A 47 2.52 18.45 11.41
CA PHE A 47 3.42 17.29 11.32
C PHE A 47 3.88 17.03 9.87
N PRO A 48 4.66 17.94 9.26
CA PRO A 48 5.02 17.88 7.84
C PRO A 48 6.02 16.76 7.50
N LEU A 49 6.63 16.12 8.50
CA LEU A 49 7.55 15.00 8.33
C LEU A 49 7.14 13.84 9.23
N VAL A 50 6.55 12.82 8.62
CA VAL A 50 6.23 11.54 9.27
C VAL A 50 7.21 10.49 8.77
N ASN A 51 7.96 9.90 9.69
CA ASN A 51 8.89 8.82 9.39
C ASN A 51 8.23 7.49 9.72
N ALA A 52 7.89 6.70 8.70
CA ALA A 52 7.36 5.34 8.87
C ALA A 52 8.32 4.31 8.25
N TYR A 53 8.54 3.20 8.94
CA TYR A 53 9.35 2.05 8.47
C TYR A 53 10.81 2.38 8.05
N GLY A 54 11.34 3.56 8.40
CA GLY A 54 12.68 4.07 8.06
C GLY A 54 13.14 5.18 9.02
N HIS A 55 14.34 5.75 8.81
CA HIS A 55 14.91 6.83 9.65
C HIS A 55 14.85 6.56 11.18
N ARG A 56 15.28 5.36 11.60
CA ARG A 56 15.22 4.91 13.00
C ARG A 56 16.18 5.64 13.94
N LEU A 57 17.29 6.19 13.43
CA LEU A 57 18.26 6.91 14.26
C LEU A 57 17.64 8.17 14.91
N PRO A 58 16.96 9.06 14.17
CA PRO A 58 16.16 10.14 14.76
C PRO A 58 15.15 9.67 15.81
N ALA A 59 14.46 8.55 15.57
CA ALA A 59 13.47 7.98 16.49
C ALA A 59 14.10 7.69 17.86
N VAL A 60 15.19 6.91 17.87
CA VAL A 60 15.83 6.48 19.12
C VAL A 60 16.56 7.62 19.82
N VAL A 61 17.08 8.61 19.07
CA VAL A 61 17.64 9.84 19.65
C VAL A 61 16.56 10.63 20.38
N MET A 62 15.41 10.86 19.75
CA MET A 62 14.31 11.56 20.41
C MET A 62 13.78 10.77 21.61
N ALA A 63 13.62 9.45 21.46
CA ALA A 63 13.19 8.57 22.54
C ALA A 63 14.13 8.63 23.76
N THR A 64 15.44 8.73 23.52
CA THR A 64 16.44 8.93 24.60
C THR A 64 16.18 10.21 25.39
N VAL A 65 15.80 11.29 24.71
CA VAL A 65 15.53 12.59 25.33
C VAL A 65 14.24 12.56 26.16
N VAL A 66 13.15 12.04 25.58
CA VAL A 66 11.83 12.01 26.23
C VAL A 66 11.61 10.78 27.12
N ARG A 67 12.59 9.88 27.21
CA ARG A 67 12.53 8.61 27.95
C ARG A 67 11.42 7.68 27.47
N HIS A 68 11.14 7.69 26.18
CA HIS A 68 10.22 6.75 25.55
C HIS A 68 10.89 5.38 25.39
N THR A 69 10.18 4.31 25.73
CA THR A 69 10.68 2.93 25.62
C THR A 69 9.93 2.12 24.56
N GLY A 70 8.65 2.41 24.33
CA GLY A 70 7.80 1.71 23.37
C GLY A 70 6.34 2.15 23.45
N GLY A 71 5.51 1.64 22.55
CA GLY A 71 4.08 1.95 22.47
C GLY A 71 3.76 3.27 21.76
N THR A 72 2.48 3.65 21.78
CA THR A 72 1.99 4.88 21.17
C THR A 72 1.90 6.02 22.20
N ALA A 73 2.60 7.14 21.95
CA ALA A 73 2.66 8.25 22.88
C ALA A 73 3.04 9.58 22.21
N ALA A 74 2.62 10.70 22.82
CA ALA A 74 3.01 12.05 22.41
C ALA A 74 3.64 12.81 23.59
N TYR A 75 4.74 13.52 23.33
CA TYR A 75 5.53 14.25 24.32
C TYR A 75 5.67 15.72 23.92
N ARG A 76 5.25 16.64 24.80
CA ARG A 76 5.44 18.08 24.60
C ARG A 76 6.88 18.41 25.01
N LEU A 77 7.69 18.83 24.04
CA LEU A 77 9.09 19.12 24.22
C LEU A 77 9.32 20.53 24.74
N THR A 78 10.23 20.66 25.69
CA THR A 78 10.89 21.93 25.98
C THR A 78 11.90 22.26 24.87
N ARG A 79 12.25 23.55 24.74
CA ARG A 79 13.35 23.98 23.85
C ARG A 79 14.66 23.22 24.15
N GLN A 80 14.98 23.02 25.43
CA GLN A 80 16.21 22.34 25.84
C GLN A 80 16.23 20.87 25.41
N GLU A 81 15.09 20.19 25.46
CA GLU A 81 14.97 18.81 24.97
C GLU A 81 15.15 18.73 23.45
N LEU A 82 14.56 19.66 22.68
CA LEU A 82 14.77 19.73 21.24
C LEU A 82 16.24 20.02 20.89
N GLU A 83 16.86 20.99 21.57
CA GLU A 83 18.29 21.31 21.41
C GLU A 83 19.17 20.10 21.73
N ARG A 84 18.83 19.34 22.78
CA ARG A 84 19.54 18.11 23.14
C ARG A 84 19.40 17.03 22.09
N ALA A 85 18.21 16.84 21.51
CA ALA A 85 17.99 15.87 20.43
C ALA A 85 18.82 16.23 19.18
N ILE A 86 18.89 17.52 18.84
CA ILE A 86 19.73 18.03 17.74
C ILE A 86 21.20 17.77 18.03
N GLU A 87 21.68 18.07 19.24
CA GLU A 87 23.08 17.83 19.63
C GLU A 87 23.47 16.34 19.48
N LEU A 88 22.60 15.44 19.93
CA LEU A 88 22.81 13.99 19.85
C LEU A 88 22.79 13.48 18.40
N LEU A 89 22.00 14.09 17.52
CA LEU A 89 21.86 13.67 16.11
C LEU A 89 22.88 14.35 15.18
N SER A 90 23.42 15.52 15.54
CA SER A 90 24.34 16.32 14.74
C SER A 90 25.58 15.58 14.19
N PRO A 91 26.18 14.60 14.90
CA PRO A 91 27.26 13.78 14.34
C PRO A 91 26.93 13.09 13.01
N ALA A 92 25.64 12.82 12.73
CA ALA A 92 25.16 12.18 11.51
C ALA A 92 25.35 13.04 10.26
N GLU A 93 25.36 14.37 10.40
CA GLU A 93 25.57 15.33 9.30
C GLU A 93 26.92 15.13 8.60
N ALA A 94 27.87 14.44 9.24
CA ALA A 94 29.15 14.11 8.63
C ALA A 94 29.05 13.08 7.48
N TYR A 95 27.97 12.31 7.39
CA TYR A 95 27.72 11.39 6.30
C TYR A 95 26.80 12.04 5.26
N VAL A 96 27.40 12.50 4.16
CA VAL A 96 26.71 13.17 3.04
C VAL A 96 26.01 12.22 2.07
N GLY A 97 26.21 10.90 2.23
CA GLY A 97 25.58 9.87 1.39
C GLY A 97 24.14 9.53 1.81
N TYR A 98 23.58 10.26 2.78
CA TYR A 98 22.23 10.07 3.29
C TYR A 98 21.65 11.41 3.70
N ASP A 99 20.38 11.61 3.38
CA ASP A 99 19.63 12.79 3.79
C ASP A 99 19.23 12.68 5.27
N HIS A 100 19.35 13.77 6.02
CA HIS A 100 18.99 13.86 7.44
C HIS A 100 17.84 14.84 7.65
N PRO A 101 16.65 14.58 7.08
CA PRO A 101 15.56 15.56 7.03
C PRO A 101 15.06 15.95 8.42
N ASN A 102 15.08 15.01 9.37
CA ASN A 102 14.73 15.27 10.76
C ASN A 102 15.69 16.28 11.41
N LEU A 103 17.01 16.10 11.25
CA LEU A 103 18.01 16.99 11.84
C LEU A 103 17.83 18.42 11.32
N TRP A 104 17.67 18.57 10.00
CA TRP A 104 17.50 19.87 9.36
C TRP A 104 16.19 20.53 9.79
N ARG A 105 15.06 19.81 9.77
CA ARG A 105 13.79 20.34 10.28
C ARG A 105 13.90 20.82 11.73
N TRP A 106 14.45 20.00 12.61
CA TRP A 106 14.56 20.35 14.03
C TRP A 106 15.42 21.59 14.25
N ARG A 107 16.60 21.64 13.62
CA ARG A 107 17.58 22.70 13.80
C ARG A 107 17.21 23.99 13.06
N ASP A 108 16.83 23.86 11.79
CA ASP A 108 16.77 24.97 10.84
C ASP A 108 15.34 25.51 10.67
N GLU A 109 14.32 24.79 11.17
CA GLU A 109 12.93 25.23 11.10
C GLU A 109 12.27 25.34 12.49
N LEU A 110 12.30 24.27 13.29
CA LEU A 110 11.58 24.23 14.58
C LEU A 110 12.19 25.19 15.62
N LEU A 111 13.52 25.22 15.77
CA LEU A 111 14.17 26.14 16.72
C LEU A 111 13.97 27.62 16.36
N PRO A 112 14.14 28.05 15.10
CA PRO A 112 13.78 29.41 14.70
C PRO A 112 12.30 29.72 14.94
N ALA A 113 11.39 28.79 14.62
CA ALA A 113 9.97 29.00 14.83
C ALA A 113 9.61 29.17 16.32
N LEU A 114 10.20 28.39 17.22
CA LEU A 114 10.06 28.59 18.68
C LEU A 114 10.65 29.92 19.17
N THR A 115 11.53 30.54 18.40
CA THR A 115 12.09 31.86 18.73
C THR A 115 11.13 32.97 18.31
N ALA A 116 10.47 32.79 17.16
CA ALA A 116 9.45 33.70 16.66
C ALA A 116 8.14 33.61 17.46
N ASP A 117 7.74 32.41 17.87
CA ASP A 117 6.59 32.14 18.72
C ASP A 117 7.01 31.32 19.97
N PRO A 118 7.42 31.98 21.07
CA PRO A 118 7.83 31.31 22.30
C PRO A 118 6.72 30.52 23.01
N LYS A 119 5.46 30.69 22.58
CA LYS A 119 4.30 29.97 23.13
C LYS A 119 3.87 28.79 22.25
N ALA A 120 4.48 28.60 21.09
CA ALA A 120 4.24 27.41 20.27
C ALA A 120 4.69 26.15 21.01
N GLU A 121 4.01 25.04 20.75
CA GLU A 121 4.35 23.73 21.31
C GLU A 121 5.09 22.91 20.26
N VAL A 122 6.21 22.28 20.65
CA VAL A 122 6.82 21.22 19.85
C VAL A 122 6.41 19.89 20.43
N ILE A 123 5.91 18.99 19.61
CA ILE A 123 5.37 17.71 20.06
C ILE A 123 6.07 16.59 19.31
N ALA A 124 6.75 15.69 20.04
CA ALA A 124 7.25 14.43 19.50
C ALA A 124 6.16 13.36 19.61
N VAL A 125 5.88 12.66 18.53
CA VAL A 125 4.89 11.58 18.49
C VAL A 125 5.58 10.28 18.09
N PHE A 126 5.25 9.22 18.80
CA PHE A 126 5.65 7.84 18.55
C PHE A 126 4.40 7.00 18.38
N ILE A 127 4.37 6.19 17.34
CA ILE A 127 3.32 5.21 17.08
C ILE A 127 3.96 3.83 17.20
N GLY A 128 3.48 3.03 18.15
CA GLY A 128 3.96 1.67 18.41
C GLY A 128 2.82 0.65 18.34
N ASP A 129 3.13 -0.59 18.73
CA ASP A 129 2.16 -1.70 18.68
C ASP A 129 1.10 -1.59 19.80
N ASP A 130 1.49 -1.04 20.96
CA ASP A 130 0.57 -0.77 22.05
C ASP A 130 -0.22 0.53 21.78
N PRO A 131 -1.54 0.52 22.01
CA PRO A 131 -2.37 1.72 21.89
C PRO A 131 -1.96 2.77 22.92
N GLU A 132 -2.28 4.02 22.64
CA GLU A 132 -2.11 5.11 23.60
C GLU A 132 -2.92 4.86 24.88
N ASP A 133 -2.33 5.17 26.04
CA ASP A 133 -2.99 5.03 27.35
C ASP A 133 -4.24 5.93 27.47
N ALA A 134 -4.24 7.06 26.75
CA ALA A 134 -5.36 8.00 26.68
C ALA A 134 -5.36 8.73 25.32
N PRO A 135 -6.55 9.13 24.81
CA PRO A 135 -6.65 9.90 23.57
C PRO A 135 -5.83 11.20 23.64
N ASP A 136 -5.06 11.47 22.59
CA ASP A 136 -4.26 12.70 22.45
C ASP A 136 -4.43 13.28 21.04
N PRO A 137 -4.95 14.51 20.90
CA PRO A 137 -5.15 15.15 19.59
C PRO A 137 -3.89 15.27 18.74
N ALA A 138 -2.69 15.27 19.35
CA ALA A 138 -1.44 15.27 18.62
C ALA A 138 -1.17 13.95 17.91
N ILE A 139 -1.59 12.83 18.51
CA ILE A 139 -1.48 11.50 17.90
C ILE A 139 -2.44 11.40 16.72
N ASP A 140 -3.68 11.88 16.87
CA ASP A 140 -4.67 11.92 15.79
C ASP A 140 -4.21 12.80 14.62
N ALA A 141 -3.71 14.00 14.93
CA ALA A 141 -3.13 14.90 13.94
C ALA A 141 -1.92 14.29 13.22
N PHE A 142 -1.04 13.60 13.96
CA PHE A 142 0.12 12.93 13.38
C PHE A 142 -0.27 11.76 12.47
N ARG A 143 -1.22 10.92 12.91
CA ARG A 143 -1.81 9.86 12.08
C ARG A 143 -2.39 10.44 10.80
N ALA A 144 -3.18 11.51 10.89
CA ALA A 144 -3.78 12.20 9.74
C ALA A 144 -2.74 12.80 8.77
N ALA A 145 -1.56 13.19 9.26
CA ALA A 145 -0.47 13.71 8.43
C ALA A 145 0.23 12.64 7.59
N PHE A 146 0.12 11.36 7.98
CA PHE A 146 0.74 10.28 7.23
C PHE A 146 -0.06 10.00 5.94
N PRO A 147 0.54 10.02 4.74
CA PRO A 147 -0.24 9.86 3.51
C PRO A 147 -0.94 8.49 3.43
N ASP A 148 -2.19 8.47 2.95
CA ASP A 148 -2.95 7.22 2.77
C ASP A 148 -2.21 6.22 1.86
N SER A 149 -1.49 6.70 0.84
CA SER A 149 -0.64 5.84 -0.01
C SER A 149 0.51 5.20 0.75
N ALA A 150 1.09 5.89 1.72
CA ALA A 150 2.15 5.34 2.56
C ALA A 150 1.61 4.27 3.52
N VAL A 151 0.40 4.46 4.07
CA VAL A 151 -0.32 3.43 4.85
C VAL A 151 -0.60 2.20 3.98
N ALA A 152 -1.12 2.41 2.77
CA ALA A 152 -1.42 1.31 1.84
C ALA A 152 -0.17 0.50 1.48
N ILE A 153 0.94 1.17 1.18
CA ILE A 153 2.22 0.52 0.85
C ILE A 153 2.73 -0.27 2.05
N ALA A 154 2.72 0.32 3.24
CA ALA A 154 3.14 -0.35 4.46
C ALA A 154 2.32 -1.63 4.73
N ALA A 155 1.00 -1.51 4.64
CA ALA A 155 0.09 -2.62 4.88
C ALA A 155 0.29 -3.76 3.87
N ALA A 156 0.32 -3.45 2.57
CA ALA A 156 0.59 -4.47 1.54
C ALA A 156 2.00 -5.06 1.65
N THR A 157 3.00 -4.29 2.07
CA THR A 157 4.36 -4.81 2.33
C THR A 157 4.37 -5.81 3.49
N ALA A 158 3.64 -5.51 4.57
CA ALA A 158 3.52 -6.39 5.72
C ALA A 158 2.83 -7.71 5.33
N GLY A 159 1.68 -7.64 4.64
CA GLY A 159 0.99 -8.83 4.12
C GLY A 159 1.84 -9.64 3.16
N ALA A 160 2.49 -8.98 2.18
CA ALA A 160 3.35 -9.65 1.20
C ALA A 160 4.58 -10.31 1.85
N ALA A 161 5.10 -9.75 2.94
CA ALA A 161 6.18 -10.38 3.69
C ALA A 161 5.74 -11.70 4.34
N VAL A 162 4.54 -11.74 4.95
CA VAL A 162 3.95 -12.96 5.52
C VAL A 162 3.73 -14.01 4.44
N VAL A 163 3.10 -13.63 3.32
CA VAL A 163 2.87 -14.53 2.17
C VAL A 163 4.20 -15.10 1.65
N ARG A 164 5.25 -14.28 1.55
CA ARG A 164 6.57 -14.75 1.10
C ARG A 164 7.22 -15.70 2.10
N GLU A 165 7.15 -15.41 3.40
CA GLU A 165 7.74 -16.23 4.45
C GLU A 165 7.12 -17.63 4.52
N MET A 166 5.81 -17.71 4.30
CA MET A 166 5.05 -18.97 4.34
C MET A 166 5.03 -19.71 2.99
N TYR A 167 5.66 -19.17 1.94
CA TYR A 167 5.60 -19.77 0.61
C TYR A 167 6.36 -21.09 0.56
N GLY A 168 5.67 -22.16 0.15
CA GLY A 168 6.23 -23.50 0.01
C GLY A 168 6.36 -24.28 1.32
N THR A 169 5.83 -23.77 2.43
CA THR A 169 5.71 -24.52 3.69
C THR A 169 4.44 -25.38 3.70
N ASP A 170 4.35 -26.33 4.63
CA ASP A 170 3.13 -27.08 4.89
C ASP A 170 2.12 -26.19 5.64
N LEU A 171 0.97 -25.90 5.02
CA LEU A 171 -0.07 -25.02 5.56
C LEU A 171 -1.41 -25.74 5.64
N SER A 172 -2.19 -25.44 6.68
CA SER A 172 -3.59 -25.88 6.73
C SER A 172 -4.42 -25.15 5.66
N GLN A 173 -5.39 -25.86 5.10
CA GLN A 173 -6.40 -25.34 4.18
C GLN A 173 -7.76 -25.23 4.88
N PHE A 174 -8.50 -24.19 4.54
CA PHE A 174 -9.82 -23.88 5.06
C PHE A 174 -10.80 -23.77 3.88
N ASP A 175 -11.63 -24.80 3.68
CA ASP A 175 -12.55 -24.87 2.54
C ASP A 175 -13.61 -23.74 2.61
N LYS A 176 -13.70 -22.96 1.53
CA LYS A 176 -14.77 -21.99 1.28
C LYS A 176 -15.88 -22.61 0.42
N SER A 177 -15.49 -23.41 -0.57
CA SER A 177 -16.36 -24.16 -1.47
C SER A 177 -15.64 -25.41 -2.03
N PRO A 178 -16.28 -26.29 -2.82
CA PRO A 178 -15.66 -27.53 -3.30
C PRO A 178 -14.35 -27.37 -4.09
N THR A 179 -14.10 -26.20 -4.66
CA THR A 179 -12.89 -25.89 -5.45
C THR A 179 -12.21 -24.61 -5.00
N ASP A 180 -12.55 -24.10 -3.81
CA ASP A 180 -12.06 -22.83 -3.29
C ASP A 180 -11.74 -22.94 -1.81
N PHE A 181 -10.57 -22.46 -1.40
CA PHE A 181 -10.09 -22.55 -0.03
C PHE A 181 -9.15 -21.38 0.28
N ALA A 182 -9.10 -21.01 1.55
CA ALA A 182 -8.03 -20.20 2.12
C ALA A 182 -6.94 -21.08 2.72
N THR A 183 -5.76 -20.53 2.95
CA THR A 183 -4.68 -21.13 3.74
C THR A 183 -4.40 -20.30 4.98
N GLU A 184 -3.57 -20.82 5.88
CA GLU A 184 -3.05 -20.05 7.01
C GLU A 184 -2.33 -18.76 6.58
N ALA A 185 -1.73 -18.73 5.37
CA ALA A 185 -1.06 -17.56 4.83
C ALA A 185 -2.05 -16.42 4.52
N ASP A 186 -3.25 -16.72 4.00
CA ASP A 186 -4.30 -15.74 3.73
C ASP A 186 -4.72 -15.03 5.03
N LEU A 187 -5.01 -15.82 6.08
CA LEU A 187 -5.41 -15.31 7.39
C LEU A 187 -4.29 -14.50 8.08
N ALA A 188 -3.06 -14.99 8.03
CA ALA A 188 -1.91 -14.31 8.63
C ALA A 188 -1.56 -13.00 7.90
N SER A 189 -1.64 -13.00 6.57
CA SER A 189 -1.45 -11.81 5.75
C SER A 189 -2.54 -10.77 6.02
N GLU A 190 -3.81 -11.17 6.06
CA GLU A 190 -4.92 -10.23 6.35
C GLU A 190 -4.79 -9.60 7.73
N LYS A 191 -4.40 -10.41 8.73
CA LYS A 191 -4.13 -9.93 10.09
C LYS A 191 -3.03 -8.86 10.09
N ALA A 192 -1.89 -9.13 9.43
CA ALA A 192 -0.78 -8.17 9.38
C ALA A 192 -1.16 -6.86 8.66
N ILE A 193 -1.94 -6.94 7.58
CA ILE A 193 -2.47 -5.78 6.85
C ILE A 193 -3.42 -4.98 7.76
N ARG A 194 -4.37 -5.65 8.41
CA ARG A 194 -5.35 -5.05 9.32
C ARG A 194 -4.68 -4.33 10.48
N GLU A 195 -3.74 -4.98 11.16
CA GLU A 195 -2.97 -4.39 12.26
C GLU A 195 -2.22 -3.15 11.79
N THR A 196 -1.55 -3.23 10.64
CA THR A 196 -0.83 -2.09 10.05
C THR A 196 -1.76 -0.92 9.74
N ILE A 197 -2.94 -1.16 9.16
CA ILE A 197 -3.90 -0.11 8.87
C ILE A 197 -4.43 0.51 10.17
N ALA A 198 -4.80 -0.32 11.15
CA ALA A 198 -5.34 0.14 12.44
C ALA A 198 -4.35 1.04 13.22
N THR A 199 -3.05 0.80 13.08
CA THR A 199 -2.00 1.65 13.66
C THR A 199 -2.10 3.12 13.22
N TYR A 200 -2.45 3.37 11.94
CA TYR A 200 -2.52 4.71 11.37
C TYR A 200 -3.93 5.24 11.14
N ARG A 201 -4.91 4.36 11.01
CA ARG A 201 -6.30 4.64 10.65
C ARG A 201 -7.26 3.82 11.51
N PRO A 202 -7.25 3.99 12.85
CA PRO A 202 -8.11 3.22 13.73
C PRO A 202 -9.61 3.43 13.47
N ASP A 203 -9.99 4.58 12.87
CA ASP A 203 -11.38 4.95 12.59
C ASP A 203 -11.87 4.56 11.17
N ASP A 204 -10.98 4.11 10.29
CA ASP A 204 -11.39 3.68 8.94
C ASP A 204 -12.03 2.28 9.01
N ALA A 205 -13.02 2.03 8.16
CA ALA A 205 -13.61 0.70 8.00
C ALA A 205 -12.65 -0.24 7.28
N PHE A 206 -12.76 -1.53 7.53
CA PHE A 206 -11.96 -2.56 6.89
C PHE A 206 -12.86 -3.63 6.29
N GLU A 207 -12.58 -4.06 5.08
CA GLU A 207 -13.27 -5.14 4.37
C GLU A 207 -12.24 -6.07 3.74
N GLY A 208 -12.00 -7.19 4.40
CA GLY A 208 -11.11 -8.24 3.95
C GLY A 208 -11.86 -9.39 3.27
N GLU A 209 -11.17 -10.12 2.42
CA GLU A 209 -11.69 -11.35 1.81
C GLU A 209 -12.03 -12.40 2.88
N GLU A 210 -11.18 -12.58 3.89
CA GLU A 210 -11.28 -13.69 4.83
C GLU A 210 -12.15 -13.37 6.05
N THR A 211 -12.05 -12.15 6.58
CA THR A 211 -12.80 -11.74 7.79
C THR A 211 -14.02 -10.85 7.48
N GLY A 212 -14.22 -10.47 6.22
CA GLY A 212 -15.33 -9.62 5.80
C GLY A 212 -15.21 -8.18 6.31
N ARG A 213 -16.37 -7.51 6.38
CA ARG A 213 -16.47 -6.09 6.74
C ARG A 213 -16.53 -5.87 8.25
N SER A 214 -15.83 -4.82 8.70
CA SER A 214 -15.79 -4.33 10.07
C SER A 214 -15.66 -2.80 10.09
N GLY A 215 -16.18 -2.16 11.14
CA GLY A 215 -16.22 -0.70 11.26
C GLY A 215 -17.33 -0.04 10.45
N ASP A 216 -17.70 1.18 10.85
CA ASP A 216 -18.71 2.01 10.20
C ASP A 216 -18.12 3.37 9.86
N SER A 217 -17.56 3.47 8.66
CA SER A 217 -16.91 4.67 8.14
C SER A 217 -17.09 4.74 6.63
N GLU A 218 -17.15 5.96 6.10
CA GLU A 218 -17.17 6.23 4.66
C GLU A 218 -15.81 5.98 4.00
N ARG A 219 -14.74 5.96 4.81
CA ARG A 219 -13.39 5.56 4.41
C ARG A 219 -13.23 4.08 4.70
N ARG A 220 -13.00 3.28 3.66
CA ARG A 220 -12.97 1.82 3.75
C ARG A 220 -11.77 1.24 3.02
N TRP A 221 -11.01 0.42 3.72
CA TRP A 221 -9.91 -0.37 3.16
C TRP A 221 -10.43 -1.70 2.63
N LEU A 222 -10.33 -1.90 1.33
CA LEU A 222 -10.60 -3.18 0.66
C LEU A 222 -9.30 -3.97 0.59
N VAL A 223 -9.34 -5.21 1.09
CA VAL A 223 -8.15 -6.06 1.22
C VAL A 223 -8.41 -7.45 0.68
N ASP A 224 -7.59 -7.86 -0.28
CA ASP A 224 -7.39 -9.25 -0.67
C ASP A 224 -5.97 -9.63 -0.23
N PRO A 225 -5.84 -10.42 0.84
CA PRO A 225 -4.55 -10.69 1.48
C PRO A 225 -3.68 -11.67 0.69
N LEU A 226 -4.26 -12.42 -0.26
CA LEU A 226 -3.57 -13.40 -1.09
C LEU A 226 -4.40 -13.75 -2.35
N CYS A 227 -4.29 -12.90 -3.37
CA CYS A 227 -4.99 -13.09 -4.63
C CYS A 227 -4.31 -14.16 -5.49
N GLY A 228 -4.90 -15.37 -5.49
CA GLY A 228 -4.36 -16.53 -6.18
C GLY A 228 -3.98 -17.67 -5.24
N THR A 229 -4.74 -17.88 -4.16
CA THR A 229 -4.51 -18.91 -3.14
C THR A 229 -4.29 -20.31 -3.74
N LEU A 230 -5.03 -20.68 -4.78
CA LEU A 230 -4.83 -21.96 -5.48
C LEU A 230 -3.47 -22.04 -6.17
N ASN A 231 -3.04 -20.97 -6.86
CA ASN A 231 -1.71 -20.91 -7.47
C ASN A 231 -0.64 -21.00 -6.37
N TYR A 232 -0.81 -20.24 -5.30
CA TYR A 232 0.10 -20.18 -4.16
C TYR A 232 0.27 -21.56 -3.51
N ALA A 233 -0.83 -22.24 -3.18
CA ALA A 233 -0.82 -23.58 -2.59
C ALA A 233 -0.23 -24.63 -3.53
N ALA A 234 -0.41 -24.47 -4.85
CA ALA A 234 0.22 -25.29 -5.88
C ALA A 234 1.68 -24.88 -6.18
N GLN A 235 2.27 -23.95 -5.40
CA GLN A 235 3.62 -23.42 -5.60
C GLN A 235 3.85 -22.84 -7.02
N THR A 236 2.79 -22.31 -7.62
CA THR A 236 2.86 -21.49 -8.82
C THR A 236 3.05 -20.04 -8.39
N PRO A 237 4.12 -19.35 -8.84
CA PRO A 237 4.50 -18.03 -8.31
C PRO A 237 3.66 -16.89 -8.90
N LEU A 238 2.34 -17.01 -8.79
CA LEU A 238 1.33 -16.09 -9.33
C LEU A 238 0.31 -15.74 -8.25
N ALA A 239 0.73 -14.81 -7.39
CA ALA A 239 -0.05 -14.31 -6.28
C ALA A 239 0.15 -12.79 -6.14
N ALA A 240 -0.83 -12.11 -5.57
CA ALA A 240 -0.70 -10.70 -5.19
C ALA A 240 -1.33 -10.42 -3.82
N VAL A 241 -0.86 -9.39 -3.14
CA VAL A 241 -1.55 -8.78 -2.00
C VAL A 241 -2.14 -7.47 -2.48
N ASN A 242 -3.46 -7.31 -2.38
CA ASN A 242 -4.15 -6.10 -2.85
C ASN A 242 -4.71 -5.31 -1.66
N VAL A 243 -4.42 -4.02 -1.64
CA VAL A 243 -4.93 -3.06 -0.64
C VAL A 243 -5.41 -1.81 -1.38
N ALA A 244 -6.65 -1.41 -1.18
CA ALA A 244 -7.19 -0.18 -1.76
C ALA A 244 -8.03 0.60 -0.75
N LEU A 245 -7.91 1.92 -0.75
CA LEU A 245 -8.76 2.81 0.04
C LEU A 245 -9.88 3.36 -0.84
N VAL A 246 -11.12 3.08 -0.43
CA VAL A 246 -12.34 3.61 -1.02
C VAL A 246 -12.89 4.71 -0.12
N THR A 247 -13.26 5.82 -0.74
CA THR A 247 -13.90 6.98 -0.09
C THR A 247 -15.21 7.32 -0.83
N PRO A 248 -16.02 8.31 -0.40
CA PRO A 248 -17.21 8.74 -1.15
C PRO A 248 -16.97 9.13 -2.61
N ILE A 249 -15.74 9.50 -2.97
CA ILE A 249 -15.34 9.84 -4.34
C ILE A 249 -14.73 8.66 -5.12
N GLY A 250 -14.73 7.46 -4.54
CA GLY A 250 -14.18 6.24 -5.13
C GLY A 250 -12.78 5.87 -4.60
N ALA A 251 -12.18 4.89 -5.26
CA ALA A 251 -10.83 4.40 -4.95
C ALA A 251 -9.77 5.25 -5.65
N GLN A 252 -8.90 5.89 -4.87
CA GLN A 252 -7.79 6.72 -5.39
C GLN A 252 -6.43 6.19 -4.97
N VAL A 253 -6.34 5.62 -3.78
CA VAL A 253 -5.12 5.01 -3.24
C VAL A 253 -5.24 3.50 -3.36
N ALA A 254 -4.24 2.88 -3.99
CA ALA A 254 -4.21 1.45 -4.18
C ALA A 254 -2.79 0.90 -4.26
N VAL A 255 -2.64 -0.35 -3.82
CA VAL A 255 -1.41 -1.12 -3.87
C VAL A 255 -1.73 -2.55 -4.30
N SER A 256 -0.94 -3.09 -5.22
CA SER A 256 -0.86 -4.52 -5.52
C SER A 256 0.61 -4.93 -5.36
N ALA A 257 0.88 -5.83 -4.43
CA ALA A 257 2.23 -6.31 -4.14
C ALA A 257 2.41 -7.75 -4.62
N ASP A 258 3.47 -8.00 -5.39
CA ASP A 258 3.91 -9.33 -5.76
C ASP A 258 4.89 -9.84 -4.68
N PRO A 259 4.48 -10.80 -3.84
CA PRO A 259 5.31 -11.27 -2.73
C PRO A 259 6.54 -12.06 -3.22
N ILE A 260 6.50 -12.64 -4.42
CA ILE A 260 7.56 -13.49 -4.96
C ILE A 260 8.62 -12.67 -5.67
N SER A 261 8.21 -11.70 -6.51
CA SER A 261 9.16 -10.83 -7.23
C SER A 261 9.58 -9.58 -6.46
N GLU A 262 8.98 -9.38 -5.28
CA GLU A 262 9.21 -8.26 -4.36
C GLU A 262 8.97 -6.90 -5.04
N GLU A 263 7.92 -6.83 -5.85
CA GLU A 263 7.50 -5.63 -6.56
C GLU A 263 6.21 -5.09 -5.94
N ILE A 264 6.17 -3.79 -5.68
CA ILE A 264 4.99 -3.13 -5.13
C ILE A 264 4.50 -2.12 -6.15
N PHE A 265 3.37 -2.40 -6.79
CA PHE A 265 2.69 -1.48 -7.69
C PHE A 265 1.75 -0.60 -6.87
N TRP A 266 1.90 0.73 -6.92
CA TRP A 266 1.11 1.62 -6.08
C TRP A 266 0.70 2.92 -6.79
N THR A 267 -0.35 3.55 -6.28
CA THR A 267 -0.88 4.84 -6.74
C THR A 267 -1.44 5.64 -5.56
N ASP A 268 -1.32 6.97 -5.66
CA ASP A 268 -1.96 7.94 -4.78
C ASP A 268 -3.12 8.69 -5.46
N GLY A 269 -3.50 8.25 -6.67
CA GLY A 269 -4.54 8.85 -7.50
C GLY A 269 -4.02 9.89 -8.49
N THR A 270 -2.77 10.36 -8.35
CA THR A 270 -2.16 11.36 -9.25
C THR A 270 -1.21 10.75 -10.27
N GLY A 271 -0.67 9.58 -9.97
CA GLY A 271 0.18 8.78 -10.84
C GLY A 271 0.26 7.34 -10.34
N ALA A 272 1.01 6.50 -11.03
CA ALA A 272 1.23 5.13 -10.60
C ALA A 272 2.70 4.76 -10.75
N TRP A 273 3.21 3.98 -9.78
CA TRP A 273 4.62 3.61 -9.69
C TRP A 273 4.78 2.11 -9.39
N VAL A 274 5.96 1.59 -9.70
CA VAL A 274 6.46 0.31 -9.16
C VAL A 274 7.66 0.60 -8.27
N ARG A 275 7.60 0.07 -7.05
CA ARG A 275 8.72 0.05 -6.11
C ARG A 275 9.47 -1.26 -6.24
N LYS A 276 10.80 -1.18 -6.42
CA LYS A 276 11.70 -2.34 -6.36
C LYS A 276 13.10 -1.90 -5.93
N GLY A 277 13.74 -2.64 -5.03
CA GLY A 277 15.11 -2.36 -4.60
C GLY A 277 15.29 -0.97 -3.94
N GLY A 278 14.24 -0.44 -3.31
CA GLY A 278 14.27 0.83 -2.58
C GLY A 278 13.99 2.09 -3.40
N GLY A 279 13.67 1.97 -4.69
CA GLY A 279 13.31 3.11 -5.54
C GLY A 279 11.97 2.91 -6.24
N ASP A 280 11.32 4.02 -6.59
CA ASP A 280 10.07 4.06 -7.34
C ASP A 280 10.33 4.45 -8.80
N THR A 281 9.70 3.72 -9.73
CA THR A 281 9.69 4.05 -11.16
C THR A 281 8.26 4.23 -11.63
N VAL A 282 8.00 5.26 -12.43
CA VAL A 282 6.66 5.52 -12.98
C VAL A 282 6.22 4.35 -13.88
N LEU A 283 4.98 3.90 -13.71
CA LEU A 283 4.39 2.89 -14.59
C LEU A 283 4.17 3.44 -15.99
N ALA A 284 4.49 2.64 -17.00
CA ALA A 284 4.38 3.02 -18.41
C ALA A 284 3.61 1.95 -19.20
N PRO A 285 2.27 2.05 -19.30
CA PRO A 285 1.48 1.11 -20.07
C PRO A 285 1.93 1.07 -21.53
N THR A 286 2.00 -0.13 -22.11
CA THR A 286 2.33 -0.29 -23.52
C THR A 286 1.76 -1.58 -24.11
N PRO A 287 1.26 -1.57 -25.36
CA PRO A 287 0.74 -2.77 -26.01
C PRO A 287 1.82 -3.67 -26.61
N ARG A 288 3.11 -3.31 -26.49
CA ARG A 288 4.23 -3.90 -27.26
C ARG A 288 4.34 -5.42 -27.14
N THR A 289 3.99 -6.00 -25.99
CA THR A 289 4.06 -7.45 -25.77
C THR A 289 2.98 -8.20 -26.53
N ARG A 290 1.87 -7.53 -26.89
CA ARG A 290 0.64 -8.13 -27.45
C ARG A 290 0.07 -9.27 -26.58
N LEU A 291 0.50 -9.38 -25.33
CA LEU A 291 -0.02 -10.37 -24.40
C LEU A 291 -1.32 -9.86 -23.80
N VAL A 292 -2.35 -10.69 -23.81
CA VAL A 292 -3.64 -10.39 -23.19
C VAL A 292 -3.96 -11.49 -22.20
N ASP A 293 -4.15 -11.12 -20.94
CA ASP A 293 -4.64 -12.06 -19.93
C ASP A 293 -6.16 -12.12 -19.98
N ILE A 294 -6.69 -13.34 -19.98
CA ILE A 294 -8.12 -13.60 -20.00
C ILE A 294 -8.45 -14.50 -18.82
N GLN A 295 -9.27 -13.98 -17.92
CA GLN A 295 -9.77 -14.76 -16.79
C GLN A 295 -10.82 -15.78 -17.28
N CYS A 296 -10.69 -17.02 -16.80
CA CYS A 296 -11.50 -18.17 -17.26
C CYS A 296 -12.18 -18.95 -16.12
N ASP A 297 -12.02 -18.49 -14.88
CA ASP A 297 -12.67 -19.06 -13.69
C ASP A 297 -14.11 -18.54 -13.48
N GLY A 298 -14.60 -17.66 -14.37
CA GLY A 298 -15.96 -17.14 -14.33
C GLY A 298 -17.03 -18.23 -14.49
N MET A 299 -18.20 -17.98 -13.90
CA MET A 299 -19.35 -18.88 -13.90
C MET A 299 -19.80 -19.24 -15.33
N LEU A 300 -19.98 -20.54 -15.59
CA LEU A 300 -20.30 -21.07 -16.94
C LEU A 300 -21.72 -20.78 -17.40
N ASP A 301 -22.61 -20.34 -16.51
CA ASP A 301 -24.00 -19.98 -16.82
C ASP A 301 -24.14 -18.55 -17.37
N ARG A 302 -23.02 -17.84 -17.57
CA ARG A 302 -23.00 -16.46 -18.03
C ARG A 302 -22.85 -16.34 -19.55
N PRO A 303 -23.34 -15.23 -20.13
CA PRO A 303 -23.25 -14.95 -21.58
C PRO A 303 -21.84 -15.01 -22.12
N PHE A 304 -20.90 -14.41 -21.37
CA PHE A 304 -19.49 -14.37 -21.71
C PHE A 304 -18.73 -15.34 -20.83
N VAL A 305 -17.98 -16.24 -21.46
CA VAL A 305 -17.04 -17.11 -20.78
C VAL A 305 -15.68 -16.87 -21.41
N GLY A 306 -14.66 -16.56 -20.60
CA GLY A 306 -13.31 -16.24 -21.10
C GLY A 306 -12.74 -17.31 -22.05
N GLY A 307 -13.08 -18.58 -21.82
CA GLY A 307 -12.75 -19.70 -22.71
C GLY A 307 -13.24 -19.53 -24.16
N GLN A 308 -14.39 -18.89 -24.38
CA GLN A 308 -14.91 -18.61 -25.73
C GLN A 308 -14.03 -17.59 -26.46
N LEU A 309 -13.62 -16.52 -25.77
CA LEU A 309 -12.72 -15.52 -26.32
C LEU A 309 -11.34 -16.13 -26.63
N ILE A 310 -10.83 -16.99 -25.74
CA ILE A 310 -9.59 -17.73 -25.99
C ILE A 310 -9.71 -18.62 -27.21
N ALA A 311 -10.84 -19.30 -27.42
CA ALA A 311 -11.05 -20.17 -28.56
C ALA A 311 -11.20 -19.41 -29.90
N ASP A 312 -11.45 -18.10 -29.86
CA ASP A 312 -11.64 -17.27 -31.05
C ASP A 312 -10.33 -17.12 -31.86
N PRO A 313 -10.26 -17.61 -33.12
CA PRO A 313 -9.06 -17.46 -33.95
C PRO A 313 -8.72 -15.99 -34.25
N ARG A 314 -9.70 -15.08 -34.22
CA ARG A 314 -9.50 -13.64 -34.45
C ARG A 314 -8.69 -13.00 -33.32
N LEU A 315 -8.81 -13.51 -32.10
CA LEU A 315 -7.97 -13.10 -30.97
C LEU A 315 -6.52 -13.50 -31.23
N ARG A 316 -6.27 -14.77 -31.57
CA ARG A 316 -4.91 -15.29 -31.82
C ARG A 316 -4.20 -14.63 -33.00
N ALA A 317 -4.94 -14.12 -33.98
CA ALA A 317 -4.38 -13.34 -35.07
C ALA A 317 -3.76 -12.00 -34.59
N GLN A 318 -4.23 -11.47 -33.46
CA GLN A 318 -3.88 -10.13 -32.97
C GLN A 318 -3.08 -10.15 -31.66
N PHE A 319 -3.31 -11.12 -30.78
CA PHE A 319 -2.76 -11.16 -29.43
C PHE A 319 -2.29 -12.57 -29.05
N GLY A 320 -1.40 -12.64 -28.07
CA GLY A 320 -1.00 -13.88 -27.40
C GLY A 320 -1.81 -14.06 -26.11
N PRO A 321 -2.93 -14.82 -26.11
CA PRO A 321 -3.72 -15.01 -24.92
C PRO A 321 -2.97 -15.77 -23.83
N ARG A 322 -3.22 -15.41 -22.58
CA ARG A 322 -2.73 -16.06 -21.36
C ARG A 322 -3.88 -16.24 -20.38
N VAL A 323 -3.77 -17.24 -19.51
CA VAL A 323 -4.69 -17.49 -18.40
C VAL A 323 -3.82 -17.68 -17.18
N MET A 324 -3.88 -16.73 -16.25
CA MET A 324 -3.00 -16.71 -15.08
C MET A 324 -3.76 -16.76 -13.75
N SER A 325 -5.08 -16.54 -13.76
CA SER A 325 -5.97 -16.61 -12.58
C SER A 325 -5.39 -15.92 -11.33
N SER A 326 -4.94 -14.67 -11.50
CA SER A 326 -4.54 -13.77 -10.42
C SER A 326 -4.68 -12.31 -10.90
N THR A 327 -5.07 -11.41 -10.00
CA THR A 327 -5.23 -9.97 -10.34
C THR A 327 -3.90 -9.23 -10.45
N LEU A 328 -2.77 -9.88 -10.13
CA LEU A 328 -1.43 -9.37 -10.45
C LEU A 328 -1.29 -9.00 -11.93
N ALA A 329 -1.95 -9.76 -12.81
CA ALA A 329 -1.94 -9.50 -14.24
C ALA A 329 -2.58 -8.15 -14.62
N VAL A 330 -3.48 -7.61 -13.80
CA VAL A 330 -4.06 -6.27 -14.00
C VAL A 330 -3.00 -5.19 -13.72
N ALA A 331 -2.26 -5.30 -12.62
CA ALA A 331 -1.13 -4.39 -12.32
C ALA A 331 -0.05 -4.43 -13.41
N TRP A 332 0.15 -5.60 -14.03
CA TRP A 332 1.06 -5.76 -15.17
C TRP A 332 0.60 -5.07 -16.46
N VAL A 333 -0.71 -4.77 -16.63
CA VAL A 333 -1.18 -3.89 -17.72
C VAL A 333 -0.66 -2.48 -17.48
N ALA A 334 -0.86 -1.94 -16.28
CA ALA A 334 -0.34 -0.63 -15.88
C ALA A 334 1.19 -0.55 -16.03
N ALA A 335 1.91 -1.62 -15.68
CA ALA A 335 3.36 -1.70 -15.84
C ALA A 335 3.85 -1.96 -17.28
N GLY A 336 2.95 -2.06 -18.27
CA GLY A 336 3.32 -2.29 -19.68
C GLY A 336 3.83 -3.69 -20.00
N ARG A 337 3.61 -4.66 -19.11
CA ARG A 337 3.99 -6.08 -19.28
C ARG A 337 2.88 -6.88 -19.95
N ARG A 338 1.65 -6.36 -19.93
CA ARG A 338 0.48 -6.88 -20.65
C ARG A 338 -0.12 -5.77 -21.50
N ALA A 339 -0.57 -6.13 -22.69
CA ALA A 339 -1.31 -5.22 -23.55
C ALA A 339 -2.73 -5.00 -23.00
N ALA A 340 -3.32 -6.03 -22.39
CA ALA A 340 -4.61 -5.92 -21.72
C ALA A 340 -4.90 -7.08 -20.76
N TYR A 341 -5.96 -6.91 -19.99
CA TYR A 341 -6.63 -7.91 -19.17
C TYR A 341 -8.14 -7.89 -19.46
N VAL A 342 -8.76 -9.06 -19.58
CA VAL A 342 -10.21 -9.22 -19.81
C VAL A 342 -10.79 -10.18 -18.79
N THR A 343 -11.87 -9.77 -18.13
CA THR A 343 -12.64 -10.61 -17.22
C THR A 343 -14.13 -10.30 -17.26
N ASP A 344 -14.96 -11.27 -16.84
CA ASP A 344 -16.37 -11.07 -16.53
C ASP A 344 -16.60 -11.00 -15.01
N GLY A 345 -17.75 -10.51 -14.58
CA GLY A 345 -18.10 -10.39 -13.17
C GLY A 345 -18.78 -9.07 -12.83
N TYR A 346 -19.11 -8.91 -11.56
CA TYR A 346 -19.48 -7.62 -11.00
C TYR A 346 -18.34 -7.19 -10.09
N LEU A 347 -17.62 -6.14 -10.52
CA LEU A 347 -16.32 -5.79 -9.94
C LEU A 347 -16.40 -4.57 -9.00
N GLU A 348 -17.57 -3.95 -8.88
CA GLU A 348 -17.78 -2.83 -7.95
C GLU A 348 -17.56 -3.30 -6.51
N GLY A 349 -16.66 -2.62 -5.79
CA GLY A 349 -16.30 -2.99 -4.42
C GLY A 349 -15.53 -4.30 -4.29
N SER A 350 -15.03 -4.88 -5.38
CA SER A 350 -14.28 -6.15 -5.32
C SER A 350 -12.92 -5.95 -4.66
N VAL A 351 -12.64 -6.69 -3.59
CA VAL A 351 -11.33 -6.73 -2.93
C VAL A 351 -10.20 -7.18 -3.86
N HIS A 352 -10.50 -8.08 -4.82
CA HIS A 352 -9.54 -8.59 -5.78
C HIS A 352 -9.13 -7.56 -6.85
N PHE A 353 -10.10 -6.79 -7.37
CA PHE A 353 -9.92 -5.98 -8.57
C PHE A 353 -9.75 -4.48 -8.33
N THR A 354 -10.25 -3.95 -7.22
CA THR A 354 -10.24 -2.50 -6.97
C THR A 354 -8.82 -1.94 -7.07
N ALA A 355 -7.83 -2.59 -6.45
CA ALA A 355 -6.46 -2.12 -6.50
C ALA A 355 -5.88 -2.08 -7.93
N GLY A 356 -6.10 -3.15 -8.71
CA GLY A 356 -5.64 -3.24 -10.10
C GLY A 356 -6.32 -2.22 -11.03
N ILE A 357 -7.63 -1.99 -10.85
CA ILE A 357 -8.42 -1.00 -11.61
C ILE A 357 -7.87 0.41 -11.34
N THR A 358 -7.73 0.78 -10.06
CA THR A 358 -7.23 2.11 -9.66
C THR A 358 -5.81 2.34 -10.17
N LEU A 359 -4.94 1.33 -10.12
CA LEU A 359 -3.59 1.38 -10.72
C LEU A 359 -3.63 1.64 -12.22
N CYS A 360 -4.47 0.91 -12.96
CA CYS A 360 -4.61 1.07 -14.40
C CYS A 360 -5.11 2.48 -14.77
N GLN A 361 -6.12 2.98 -14.07
CA GLN A 361 -6.66 4.33 -14.29
C GLN A 361 -5.60 5.40 -14.03
N ALA A 362 -4.89 5.32 -12.91
CA ALA A 362 -3.83 6.27 -12.56
C ALA A 362 -2.62 6.22 -13.51
N ALA A 363 -2.33 5.04 -14.10
CA ALA A 363 -1.28 4.88 -15.11
C ALA A 363 -1.70 5.36 -16.51
N GLY A 364 -2.97 5.74 -16.72
CA GLY A 364 -3.49 6.17 -18.02
C GLY A 364 -3.93 5.04 -18.95
N CYS A 365 -4.18 3.84 -18.43
CA CYS A 365 -4.81 2.76 -19.18
C CYS A 365 -6.28 3.10 -19.51
N VAL A 366 -6.82 2.46 -20.54
CA VAL A 366 -8.26 2.51 -20.82
C VAL A 366 -8.95 1.37 -20.11
N VAL A 367 -9.87 1.69 -19.20
CA VAL A 367 -10.61 0.71 -18.39
C VAL A 367 -12.12 0.93 -18.58
N THR A 368 -12.81 -0.09 -19.07
CA THR A 368 -14.27 -0.09 -19.29
C THR A 368 -14.86 -1.41 -18.82
N ASP A 369 -16.19 -1.50 -18.77
CA ASP A 369 -16.86 -2.80 -18.75
C ASP A 369 -16.72 -3.53 -20.10
N LEU A 370 -17.29 -4.74 -20.23
CA LEU A 370 -17.23 -5.56 -21.46
C LEU A 370 -18.04 -4.97 -22.63
N SER A 371 -18.98 -4.05 -22.38
CA SER A 371 -19.75 -3.32 -23.39
C SER A 371 -19.01 -2.10 -23.93
N GLY A 372 -17.96 -1.66 -23.23
CA GLY A 372 -17.21 -0.45 -23.54
C GLY A 372 -17.71 0.80 -22.80
N ASP A 373 -18.66 0.64 -21.88
CA ASP A 373 -19.19 1.70 -21.03
C ASP A 373 -18.26 1.92 -19.82
N PRO A 374 -18.41 3.02 -19.06
CA PRO A 374 -17.58 3.27 -17.88
C PRO A 374 -17.53 2.06 -16.94
N ILE A 375 -16.36 1.79 -16.35
CA ILE A 375 -16.23 0.65 -15.42
C ILE A 375 -17.28 0.75 -14.30
N HIS A 376 -17.82 -0.39 -13.88
CA HIS A 376 -18.90 -0.55 -12.90
C HIS A 376 -20.33 -0.19 -13.38
N THR A 377 -20.55 0.30 -14.60
CA THR A 377 -21.92 0.49 -15.13
C THR A 377 -22.54 -0.79 -15.67
N GLY A 378 -21.71 -1.77 -16.00
CA GLY A 378 -22.12 -3.06 -16.54
C GLY A 378 -21.25 -4.20 -16.04
N ARG A 379 -21.10 -5.24 -16.86
CA ARG A 379 -20.42 -6.49 -16.49
C ARG A 379 -18.97 -6.52 -16.94
N GLY A 380 -18.14 -7.12 -16.10
CA GLY A 380 -16.75 -7.43 -16.38
C GLY A 380 -15.88 -6.20 -16.56
N MET A 381 -14.71 -6.43 -17.16
CA MET A 381 -13.72 -5.40 -17.40
C MET A 381 -12.87 -5.71 -18.63
N ILE A 382 -12.57 -4.67 -19.39
CA ILE A 382 -11.43 -4.61 -20.29
C ILE A 382 -10.49 -3.52 -19.75
N ALA A 383 -9.34 -3.92 -19.22
CA ALA A 383 -8.25 -2.99 -18.90
C ALA A 383 -7.18 -3.11 -19.97
N ALA A 384 -6.95 -2.06 -20.75
CA ALA A 384 -6.03 -2.07 -21.88
C ALA A 384 -5.00 -0.95 -21.77
N ALA A 385 -3.77 -1.25 -22.18
CA ALA A 385 -2.65 -0.33 -22.12
C ALA A 385 -2.85 0.94 -22.97
N ASP A 386 -3.68 0.88 -24.02
CA ASP A 386 -4.04 2.04 -24.84
C ASP A 386 -5.42 1.88 -25.51
N ALA A 387 -5.93 2.98 -26.08
CA ALA A 387 -7.24 3.03 -26.74
C ALA A 387 -7.32 2.16 -28.01
N ALA A 388 -6.20 1.91 -28.70
CA ALA A 388 -6.19 1.09 -29.90
C ALA A 388 -6.35 -0.39 -29.57
N THR A 389 -5.69 -0.85 -28.52
CA THR A 389 -5.79 -2.20 -27.96
C THR A 389 -7.16 -2.43 -27.37
N HIS A 390 -7.67 -1.46 -26.61
CA HIS A 390 -9.03 -1.48 -26.08
C HIS A 390 -10.08 -1.71 -27.17
N ARG A 391 -10.06 -0.89 -28.24
CA ARG A 391 -11.02 -1.00 -29.34
C ARG A 391 -10.98 -2.36 -30.03
N LYS A 392 -9.78 -2.89 -30.28
CA LYS A 392 -9.61 -4.23 -30.87
C LYS A 392 -10.21 -5.31 -29.99
N LEU A 393 -10.02 -5.23 -28.67
CA LEU A 393 -10.58 -6.20 -27.74
C LEU A 393 -12.09 -6.07 -27.63
N LEU A 394 -12.63 -4.85 -27.63
CA LEU A 394 -14.06 -4.62 -27.62
C LEU A 394 -14.76 -5.25 -28.84
N ASP A 395 -14.18 -5.08 -30.03
CA ASP A 395 -14.67 -5.70 -31.27
C ASP A 395 -14.63 -7.25 -31.23
N LEU A 396 -13.66 -7.81 -30.50
CA LEU A 396 -13.52 -9.26 -30.29
C LEU A 396 -14.48 -9.79 -29.22
N VAL A 397 -14.75 -9.02 -28.16
CA VAL A 397 -15.60 -9.39 -27.03
C VAL A 397 -17.08 -9.33 -27.40
N ARG A 398 -17.52 -8.29 -28.12
CA ARG A 398 -18.94 -8.02 -28.40
C ARG A 398 -19.72 -9.21 -28.98
N PRO A 399 -19.22 -9.95 -29.98
CA PRO A 399 -19.94 -11.11 -30.53
C PRO A 399 -20.17 -12.24 -29.52
N HIS A 400 -19.38 -12.31 -28.44
CA HIS A 400 -19.54 -13.31 -27.38
C HIS A 400 -20.55 -12.87 -26.32
N LEU A 401 -20.85 -11.57 -26.18
CA LEU A 401 -21.91 -11.08 -25.29
C LEU A 401 -23.32 -11.38 -25.84
N GLU A 402 -23.46 -11.34 -27.16
CA GLU A 402 -24.74 -11.51 -27.87
C GLU A 402 -25.16 -12.99 -28.05
N ARG A 403 -24.26 -13.94 -27.78
CA ARG A 403 -24.47 -15.40 -27.99
C ARG A 403 -25.41 -16.07 -26.98
N THR A 404 -26.37 -15.33 -26.45
CA THR A 404 -27.22 -15.68 -25.30
C THR A 404 -28.55 -16.36 -25.59
N ASN A 405 -28.79 -16.87 -26.80
CA ASN A 405 -29.90 -17.79 -27.01
C ASN A 405 -29.39 -19.16 -27.46
N PRO A 406 -29.27 -20.13 -26.54
CA PRO A 406 -29.35 -21.52 -26.96
C PRO A 406 -30.73 -21.76 -27.59
N ALA A 407 -30.75 -22.33 -28.79
CA ALA A 407 -31.95 -22.90 -29.42
C ALA A 407 -32.36 -24.20 -28.73
#